data_AF-A0A949G8P6-F1
#
_entry.id   AF-A0A949G8P6-F1
#
_cell.length_a   1.000
_cell.length_b   1.000
_cell.length_c   1.000
_cell.angle_alpha   90.00
_cell.angle_beta   90.00
_cell.angle_gamma   90.00
#
_symmetry.space_group_name_H-M   'P 1'
#
loop_
_entity.id
_entity.type
_entity.pdbx_description
1 polymer ?
#
loop_
_entity_poly.entity_id
_entity_poly.type
_entity_poly.pdbx_seq_one_letter_code
_entity_poly.pdbx_strand_id
1 'polypeptide(L)'
;MTAAYDLANEHRRQIVCSLLIASSCLAAIYVLNIYSVVSKTVALQRTEKQIASLSQGVEDLDSQYLALSSKITPDSLKEYGLSQVQVSEYISRSSTLGVSQLAVSGGHEL
;
A
#
# COMPACT_ATOMS: atom_id res chain seq x y z
N MET A 1 59.14 45.29 -21.32
CA MET A 1 59.03 44.21 -20.30
C MET A 1 57.63 44.09 -19.69
N THR A 2 56.84 45.16 -19.63
CA THR A 2 55.45 45.16 -19.11
C THR A 2 54.45 44.37 -19.97
N ALA A 3 54.47 44.53 -21.30
CA ALA A 3 53.51 43.85 -22.19
C ALA A 3 53.57 42.31 -22.14
N ALA A 4 54.77 41.72 -21.94
CA ALA A 4 54.91 40.27 -21.79
C ALA A 4 54.37 39.76 -20.44
N TYR A 5 54.50 40.58 -19.39
CA TYR A 5 53.95 40.29 -18.07
C TYR A 5 52.43 40.36 -18.06
N ASP A 6 51.85 41.35 -18.73
CA ASP A 6 50.39 41.49 -18.84
C ASP A 6 49.76 40.33 -19.62
N LEU A 7 50.39 39.91 -20.72
CA LEU A 7 49.93 38.76 -21.50
C LEU A 7 49.98 37.46 -20.69
N ALA A 8 51.06 37.23 -19.95
CA ALA A 8 51.22 36.04 -19.11
C ALA A 8 50.21 36.01 -17.94
N ASN A 9 49.95 37.17 -17.33
CA ASN A 9 48.97 37.30 -16.26
C ASN A 9 47.53 37.07 -16.74
N GLU A 10 47.18 37.59 -17.93
CA GLU A 10 45.86 37.40 -18.53
C GLU A 10 45.58 35.92 -18.83
N HIS A 11 46.57 35.21 -19.42
CA HIS A 11 46.47 33.76 -19.66
C HIS A 11 46.27 32.97 -18.36
N ARG A 12 47.03 33.31 -17.31
CA ARG A 12 46.89 32.65 -16.01
C ARG A 12 45.51 32.90 -15.41
N ARG A 13 44.97 34.11 -15.53
CA ARG A 13 43.63 34.46 -15.05
C ARG A 13 42.55 33.63 -15.77
N GLN A 14 42.65 33.48 -17.08
CA GLN A 14 41.68 32.70 -17.86
C GLN A 14 41.67 31.21 -17.46
N ILE A 15 42.85 30.62 -17.21
CA ILE A 15 42.98 29.23 -16.75
C ILE A 15 42.36 29.05 -15.36
N VAL A 16 42.58 29.99 -14.44
CA VAL A 16 41.99 29.91 -13.10
C VAL A 16 40.47 30.09 -13.16
N CYS A 17 39.99 31.03 -13.95
CA CYS A 17 38.54 31.24 -14.13
C CYS A 17 37.86 30.02 -14.75
N SER A 18 38.46 29.39 -15.76
CA SER A 18 37.86 28.19 -16.38
C SER A 18 37.82 27.01 -15.41
N LEU A 19 38.84 26.82 -14.58
CA LEU A 19 38.86 25.81 -13.52
C LEU A 19 37.76 26.04 -12.49
N LEU A 20 37.57 27.29 -12.05
CA LEU A 20 36.53 27.64 -11.08
C LEU A 20 35.13 27.43 -11.65
N ILE A 21 34.90 27.81 -12.91
CA ILE A 21 33.61 27.59 -13.58
C ILE A 21 33.35 26.09 -13.71
N ALA A 22 34.33 25.29 -14.13
CA ALA A 22 34.20 23.84 -14.25
C ALA A 22 33.87 23.20 -12.89
N SER A 23 34.59 23.59 -11.82
CA SER A 23 34.33 23.12 -10.46
C SER A 23 32.93 23.49 -9.98
N SER A 24 32.48 24.73 -10.23
CA SER A 24 31.15 25.17 -9.84
C SER A 24 30.05 24.44 -10.62
N CYS A 25 30.28 24.15 -11.89
CA CYS A 25 29.36 23.39 -12.73
C CYS A 25 29.20 21.95 -12.22
N LEU A 26 30.32 21.28 -11.92
CA LEU A 26 30.32 19.94 -11.34
C LEU A 26 29.57 19.89 -10.00
N ALA A 27 29.79 20.88 -9.13
CA ALA A 27 29.09 20.99 -7.86
C ALA A 27 27.56 21.16 -8.05
N ALA A 28 27.13 22.00 -9.00
CA ALA A 28 25.71 22.19 -9.30
C ALA A 28 25.05 20.90 -9.82
N ILE A 29 25.70 20.20 -10.76
CA ILE A 29 25.21 18.91 -11.27
C ILE A 29 25.10 17.87 -10.16
N TYR A 30 26.08 17.84 -9.25
CA TYR A 30 26.06 16.92 -8.12
C TYR A 30 24.86 17.17 -7.18
N VAL A 31 24.62 18.44 -6.82
CA VAL A 31 23.48 18.82 -5.96
C VAL A 31 22.15 18.47 -6.62
N LEU A 32 21.99 18.73 -7.92
CA LEU A 32 20.78 18.39 -8.67
C LEU A 32 20.52 16.87 -8.68
N ASN A 33 21.57 16.07 -8.86
CA ASN A 33 21.44 14.61 -8.82
C ASN A 33 21.04 14.12 -7.43
N ILE A 34 21.66 14.62 -6.37
CA ILE A 34 21.24 14.29 -4.99
C ILE A 34 19.79 14.66 -4.76
N TYR A 35 19.38 15.87 -5.15
CA TYR A 35 18.00 16.32 -4.99
C TYR A 35 17.01 15.42 -5.74
N SER A 36 17.36 14.96 -6.95
CA SER A 36 16.55 14.01 -7.72
C SER A 36 16.38 12.68 -7.00
N VAL A 37 17.46 12.14 -6.42
CA VAL A 37 17.38 10.88 -5.66
C VAL A 37 16.53 11.08 -4.40
N VAL A 38 16.80 12.11 -3.60
CA VAL A 38 16.08 12.39 -2.36
C VAL A 38 14.59 12.62 -2.63
N SER A 39 14.23 13.39 -3.65
CA SER A 39 12.83 13.64 -4.00
C SER A 39 12.08 12.37 -4.40
N LYS A 40 12.71 11.50 -5.20
CA LYS A 40 12.16 10.17 -5.55
C LYS A 40 12.00 9.29 -4.32
N THR A 41 13.00 9.24 -3.44
CA THR A 41 12.92 8.47 -2.20
C THR A 41 11.80 8.97 -1.29
N VAL A 42 11.65 10.29 -1.11
CA VAL A 42 10.56 10.87 -0.32
C VAL A 42 9.20 10.56 -0.94
N ALA A 43 9.09 10.60 -2.27
CA ALA A 43 7.86 10.21 -2.95
C ALA A 43 7.50 8.74 -2.67
N LEU A 44 8.47 7.83 -2.77
CA LEU A 44 8.27 6.41 -2.44
C LEU A 44 7.86 6.22 -0.98
N GLN A 45 8.55 6.87 -0.03
CA GLN A 45 8.20 6.79 1.40
C GLN A 45 6.79 7.28 1.70
N ARG A 46 6.31 8.31 0.99
CA ARG A 46 4.92 8.78 1.13
C ARG A 46 3.92 7.73 0.64
N THR A 47 4.20 7.11 -0.50
CA THR A 47 3.36 6.04 -1.03
C THR A 47 3.35 4.82 -0.11
N GLU A 48 4.50 4.40 0.42
CA GLU A 48 4.59 3.31 1.40
C GLU A 48 3.78 3.61 2.67
N LYS A 49 3.86 4.84 3.19
CA LYS A 49 3.03 5.26 4.32
C LYS A 49 1.53 5.21 4.02
N GLN A 50 1.13 5.64 2.82
CA GLN A 50 -0.27 5.57 2.39
C GLN A 50 -0.75 4.12 2.25
N ILE A 51 0.08 3.24 1.70
CA ILE A 51 -0.20 1.81 1.60
C ILE A 51 -0.36 1.20 3.00
N ALA A 52 0.55 1.49 3.94
CA ALA A 52 0.45 1.00 5.31
C ALA A 52 -0.85 1.46 5.99
N SER A 53 -1.22 2.74 5.83
CA SER A 53 -2.49 3.26 6.36
C SER A 53 -3.70 2.59 5.72
N LEU A 54 -3.66 2.29 4.41
CA LEU A 54 -4.75 1.63 3.71
C LEU A 54 -4.89 0.17 4.18
N SER A 55 -3.79 -0.57 4.29
CA SER A 55 -3.79 -1.93 4.83
C SER A 55 -4.37 -1.99 6.23
N GLN A 56 -3.99 -1.05 7.10
CA GLN A 56 -4.55 -0.97 8.44
C GLN A 56 -6.05 -0.66 8.44
N GLY A 57 -6.51 0.20 7.52
CA GLY A 57 -7.94 0.45 7.34
C GLY A 57 -8.72 -0.77 6.84
N VAL A 58 -8.14 -1.57 5.94
CA VAL A 58 -8.75 -2.83 5.48
C VAL A 58 -8.83 -3.86 6.61
N GLU A 59 -7.77 -4.00 7.40
CA GLU A 59 -7.73 -4.90 8.55
C GLU A 59 -8.77 -4.50 9.61
N ASP A 60 -8.91 -3.20 9.89
CA ASP A 60 -9.95 -2.70 10.78
C ASP A 60 -11.35 -2.97 10.24
N LEU A 61 -11.57 -2.79 8.94
CA LEU A 61 -12.84 -3.09 8.29
C LEU A 61 -13.20 -4.59 8.35
N ASP A 62 -12.22 -5.46 8.15
CA ASP A 62 -12.39 -6.91 8.27
C ASP A 62 -12.69 -7.32 9.72
N SER A 63 -12.00 -6.71 10.68
CA SER A 63 -12.28 -6.90 12.11
C SER A 63 -13.69 -6.45 12.48
N GLN A 64 -14.13 -5.28 11.99
CA GLN A 64 -15.49 -4.79 12.17
C GLN A 64 -16.53 -5.69 11.50
N TYR A 65 -16.24 -6.22 10.30
CA TYR A 65 -17.10 -7.17 9.61
C TYR A 65 -17.26 -8.47 10.39
N LEU A 66 -16.15 -9.05 10.88
CA LEU A 66 -16.18 -10.23 11.74
C LEU A 66 -16.94 -9.97 13.05
N ALA A 67 -16.74 -8.80 13.67
CA ALA A 67 -17.46 -8.39 14.86
C ALA A 67 -18.98 -8.22 14.60
N LEU A 68 -19.37 -7.68 13.45
CA LEU A 68 -20.77 -7.55 13.06
C LEU A 68 -21.37 -8.91 12.73
N SER A 69 -20.68 -9.71 11.91
CA SER A 69 -21.11 -11.06 11.51
C SER A 69 -21.30 -11.97 12.72
N SER A 70 -20.40 -11.92 13.71
CA SER A 70 -20.53 -12.68 14.96
C SER A 70 -21.63 -12.15 15.88
N LYS A 71 -22.01 -10.87 15.77
CA LYS A 71 -23.14 -10.29 16.51
C LYS A 71 -24.51 -10.54 15.87
N ILE A 72 -24.58 -10.86 14.58
CA ILE A 72 -25.83 -11.23 13.91
C ILE A 72 -26.27 -12.62 14.40
N THR A 73 -27.03 -12.60 15.48
CA THR A 73 -27.73 -13.75 16.06
C THR A 73 -29.22 -13.64 15.70
N PRO A 74 -29.98 -14.75 15.56
CA PRO A 74 -31.44 -14.70 15.34
C PRO A 74 -32.18 -13.75 16.28
N ASP A 75 -31.72 -13.64 17.54
CA ASP A 75 -32.27 -12.72 18.53
C ASP A 75 -32.08 -11.23 18.16
N SER A 76 -30.90 -10.86 17.65
CA SER A 76 -30.63 -9.49 17.18
C SER A 76 -31.42 -9.13 15.92
N LEU A 77 -31.67 -10.09 15.02
CA LEU A 77 -32.52 -9.86 13.84
C LEU A 77 -33.99 -9.60 14.23
N LYS A 78 -34.46 -10.28 15.28
CA LYS A 78 -35.81 -10.11 15.84
C LYS A 78 -36.02 -8.72 16.43
N GLU A 79 -34.98 -8.12 16.99
CA GLU A 79 -34.98 -6.77 17.58
C GLU A 79 -35.09 -5.65 16.52
N TYR A 80 -34.58 -5.88 15.30
CA TYR A 80 -34.73 -4.98 14.15
C TYR A 80 -35.99 -5.26 13.30
N GLY A 81 -36.92 -6.08 13.80
CA GLY A 81 -38.19 -6.39 13.11
C GLY A 81 -38.04 -7.36 11.93
N LEU A 82 -36.88 -7.98 11.74
CA LEU A 82 -36.67 -9.02 10.74
C LEU A 82 -37.21 -10.34 11.31
N SER A 83 -38.44 -10.68 10.95
CA SER A 83 -39.05 -11.96 11.30
C SER A 83 -38.37 -13.10 10.54
N GLN A 84 -38.02 -14.17 11.25
CA GLN A 84 -37.53 -15.42 10.66
C GLN A 84 -38.63 -16.00 9.75
N VAL A 85 -38.50 -15.81 8.44
CA VAL A 85 -39.42 -16.41 7.46
C VAL A 85 -39.08 -17.89 7.35
N GLN A 86 -40.05 -18.78 7.58
CA GLN A 86 -39.89 -20.19 7.20
C GLN A 86 -39.62 -20.25 5.70
N VAL A 87 -38.42 -20.66 5.32
CA VAL A 87 -38.08 -20.95 3.93
C VAL A 87 -38.88 -22.20 3.54
N SER A 88 -40.04 -22.00 2.93
CA SER A 88 -40.98 -23.05 2.53
C SER A 88 -40.44 -23.93 1.39
N GLU A 89 -39.39 -23.53 0.70
CA GLU A 89 -38.77 -24.29 -0.38
C GLU A 89 -37.25 -24.24 -0.29
N TYR A 90 -36.66 -25.32 0.23
CA TYR A 90 -35.27 -25.63 0.00
C TYR A 90 -35.16 -26.25 -1.41
N ILE A 91 -34.79 -25.45 -2.42
CA ILE A 91 -34.45 -25.99 -3.74
C ILE A 91 -33.10 -26.70 -3.62
N SER A 92 -33.12 -28.01 -3.35
CA SER A 92 -31.92 -28.84 -3.44
C SER A 92 -31.42 -28.80 -4.89
N ARG A 93 -30.20 -28.33 -5.13
CA ARG A 93 -29.56 -28.48 -6.43
C ARG A 93 -29.22 -29.96 -6.67
N SER A 94 -30.15 -30.64 -7.35
CA SER A 94 -30.00 -31.82 -8.19
C SER A 94 -29.11 -32.98 -7.69
N SER A 95 -29.80 -34.04 -7.26
CA SER A 95 -29.62 -35.45 -7.64
C SER A 95 -28.35 -35.84 -8.42
N THR A 96 -27.41 -36.49 -7.73
CA THR A 96 -26.66 -37.59 -8.35
C THR A 96 -26.71 -38.81 -7.43
N LEU A 97 -27.15 -39.92 -8.02
CA LEU A 97 -27.36 -41.21 -7.37
C LEU A 97 -26.06 -41.72 -6.75
N GLY A 98 -26.14 -42.26 -5.54
CA GLY A 98 -24.99 -42.92 -4.93
C GLY A 98 -25.25 -43.41 -3.51
N VAL A 99 -26.11 -44.44 -3.40
CA VAL A 99 -26.12 -45.50 -2.38
C VAL A 99 -25.24 -45.25 -1.14
N SER A 100 -25.88 -45.03 0.01
CA SER A 100 -25.49 -45.61 1.31
C SER A 100 -26.61 -45.38 2.33
N GLN A 101 -27.60 -46.27 2.34
CA GLN A 101 -28.32 -46.57 3.57
C GLN A 101 -27.31 -47.10 4.59
N LEU A 102 -27.20 -46.45 5.74
CA LEU A 102 -26.90 -47.02 7.06
C LEU A 102 -27.28 -45.91 8.06
N ALA A 103 -28.46 -46.00 8.66
CA ALA A 103 -28.60 -46.43 10.06
C ALA A 103 -27.71 -45.58 10.98
N VAL A 104 -28.26 -44.59 11.69
CA VAL A 104 -28.67 -44.64 13.11
C VAL A 104 -29.26 -43.23 13.36
N SER A 105 -30.51 -42.93 13.74
CA SER A 105 -31.47 -43.56 14.66
C SER A 105 -30.85 -44.00 15.98
N GLY A 106 -30.54 -43.01 16.82
CA GLY A 106 -30.00 -43.11 18.17
C GLY A 106 -29.19 -41.83 18.43
N GLY A 107 -29.74 -40.76 19.01
CA GLY A 107 -30.30 -40.78 20.35
C GLY A 107 -29.16 -40.80 21.37
N HIS A 108 -28.56 -39.63 21.65
CA HIS A 108 -28.10 -39.19 22.98
C HIS A 108 -27.34 -37.86 22.85
N GLU A 109 -28.04 -36.77 23.17
CA GLU A 109 -27.47 -35.71 23.99
C GLU A 109 -27.50 -36.22 25.45
N LEU A 110 -26.60 -35.69 26.29
CA LEU A 110 -26.33 -36.05 27.69
C LEU A 110 -27.54 -36.48 28.54
#